data_AF-A0A8T4P155-F1
#
_entry.id   AF-A0A8T4P155-F1
#
_cell.length_a   1.000
_cell.length_b   1.000
_cell.length_c   1.000
_cell.angle_alpha   90.00
_cell.angle_beta   90.00
_cell.angle_gamma   90.00
#
_symmetry.space_group_name_H-M   'P 1'
#
loop_
_entity.id
_entity.type
_entity.pdbx_description
1 polymer ?
#
loop_
_entity_poly.entity_id
_entity_poly.type
_entity_poly.pdbx_seq_one_letter_code
_entity_poly.pdbx_strand_id
1 'polypeptide(L)' 'MKHKELKLMNEQDLENRITELKKELMKINSQIAIGTLPKSPGKVKSIKRTIARILTIKINNKSGGIKKE' A
#
# COMPACT_ATOMS: atom_id res chain seq x y z
N MET A 1 -0.93 -1.15 -10.20
CA MET A 1 -0.18 -2.33 -9.73
C MET A 1 -0.96 -3.59 -9.99
N LYS A 2 -0.33 -4.58 -10.61
CA LYS A 2 -0.94 -5.89 -10.81
C LYS A 2 -0.68 -6.77 -9.58
N HIS A 3 -1.65 -7.58 -9.20
CA HIS A 3 -1.58 -8.44 -8.01
C HIS A 3 -0.41 -9.44 -8.07
N LYS A 4 -0.08 -9.91 -9.28
CA LYS A 4 1.02 -10.86 -9.51
C LYS A 4 2.40 -10.28 -9.14
N GLU A 5 2.64 -9.02 -9.47
CA GLU A 5 3.91 -8.33 -9.15
C GLU A 5 4.12 -8.22 -7.64
N LEU A 6 3.05 -7.88 -6.91
CA LEU A 6 3.10 -7.78 -5.46
C LEU A 6 3.33 -9.12 -4.76
N LYS A 7 2.97 -10.26 -5.37
CA LYS A 7 3.21 -11.59 -4.81
C LYS A 7 4.67 -12.06 -5.02
N LEU A 8 5.35 -11.50 -6.02
CA LEU A 8 6.74 -11.83 -6.36
C LEU A 8 7.76 -10.98 -5.58
N MET A 9 7.32 -9.90 -4.94
CA MET A 9 8.16 -9.05 -4.12
C MET A 9 8.49 -9.69 -2.77
N ASN A 10 9.71 -9.45 -2.28
CA ASN A 10 10.13 -9.92 -0.97
C ASN A 10 9.44 -9.12 0.16
N GLU A 11 9.41 -9.65 1.38
CA GLU A 11 8.72 -9.01 2.51
C GLU A 11 9.26 -7.59 2.80
N GLN A 12 10.58 -7.42 2.66
CA GLN A 12 11.25 -6.14 2.84
C GLN A 12 10.92 -5.13 1.74
N ASP A 13 10.78 -5.58 0.49
CA ASP A 13 10.33 -4.72 -0.62
C ASP A 13 8.88 -4.26 -0.41
N LEU A 14 8.03 -5.15 0.09
CA LEU A 14 6.65 -4.83 0.42
C LEU A 14 6.57 -3.78 1.54
N GLU A 15 7.39 -3.89 2.58
CA GLU A 15 7.48 -2.90 3.65
C GLU A 15 8.03 -1.55 3.18
N ASN A 16 9.10 -1.56 2.38
CA ASN A 16 9.63 -0.36 1.76
C ASN A 16 8.55 0.33 0.92
N ARG A 17 7.77 -0.46 0.16
CA ARG A 17 6.69 0.07 -0.66
C ARG A 17 5.54 0.66 0.16
N ILE A 18 5.16 0.02 1.27
CA ILE A 18 4.17 0.59 2.21
C ILE A 18 4.67 1.93 2.74
N THR A 19 5.95 2.02 3.11
CA THR A 19 6.55 3.24 3.67
C THR A 19 6.52 4.39 2.66
N GLU A 20 6.90 4.12 1.42
CA GLU A 20 6.84 5.09 0.32
C GLU A 20 5.39 5.57 0.06
N LEU A 21 4.43 4.64 0.01
CA LEU A 21 3.01 4.97 -0.20
C LEU A 21 2.43 5.78 0.96
N LYS A 22 2.85 5.52 2.21
CA LYS A 22 2.46 6.31 3.38
C LYS A 22 3.02 7.73 3.33
N LYS A 23 4.28 7.91 2.91
CA LYS A 23 4.88 9.24 2.71
C LYS A 23 4.14 10.02 1.64
N GLU A 24 3.78 9.37 0.53
CA GLU A 24 3.00 10.00 -0.53
C GLU A 24 1.61 10.41 -0.04
N LEU A 25 0.94 9.54 0.73
CA LEU A 25 -0.34 9.86 1.36
C LEU A 25 -0.23 11.06 2.30
N MET A 26 0.83 11.14 3.10
CA MET A 26 1.08 12.27 4.00
C MET A 26 1.18 13.58 3.23
N LYS A 27 1.97 13.62 2.13
CA LYS A 27 2.09 14.81 1.29
C LYS A 27 0.74 15.28 0.73
N ILE A 28 -0.09 14.33 0.26
CA ILE A 28 -1.42 14.65 -0.27
C ILE A 28 -2.34 15.15 0.84
N ASN A 29 -2.31 14.52 2.01
CA ASN A 29 -3.11 14.97 3.16
C ASN A 29 -2.68 16.37 3.63
N SER A 30 -1.38 16.69 3.63
CA SER A 30 -0.90 18.05 3.93
C SER A 30 -1.43 19.07 2.93
N GLN A 31 -1.43 18.74 1.63
CA GLN A 31 -2.01 19.60 0.59
C GLN A 31 -3.51 19.85 0.82
N ILE A 32 -4.27 18.79 1.14
CA ILE A 32 -5.69 18.88 1.46
C ILE A 32 -5.92 19.74 2.71
N ALA A 33 -5.11 19.57 3.75
CA ALA A 33 -5.23 20.33 5.00
C ALA A 33 -4.97 21.83 4.81
N ILE A 34 -4.07 22.19 3.90
CA ILE A 34 -3.78 23.60 3.54
C ILE A 34 -4.91 24.19 2.67
N GLY A 35 -5.90 23.40 2.25
CA GLY A 35 -7.01 23.84 1.40
C GLY A 35 -6.66 23.89 -0.08
N THR A 36 -5.51 23.34 -0.49
CA THR A 36 -5.17 23.22 -1.91
C THR A 36 -5.96 22.08 -2.54
N LEU A 37 -6.57 22.36 -3.70
CA LEU A 37 -7.27 21.36 -4.50
C LEU A 37 -6.29 20.24 -4.88
N PRO A 38 -6.50 19.00 -4.39
CA PRO A 38 -5.62 17.91 -4.76
C PRO A 38 -5.72 17.66 -6.26
N LYS A 39 -4.57 17.66 -6.96
CA LYS A 39 -4.47 17.46 -8.42
C LYS A 39 -5.16 16.18 -8.93
N SER A 40 -5.46 15.23 -8.05
CA SER A 40 -6.18 14.01 -8.38
C SER A 40 -6.96 13.49 -7.16
N PRO A 41 -8.28 13.72 -7.07
CA PRO A 41 -9.09 13.27 -5.94
C PRO A 41 -9.11 11.73 -5.79
N GLY A 42 -8.96 10.99 -6.90
CA GLY A 42 -8.88 9.53 -6.88
C GLY A 42 -7.57 8.96 -6.35
N LYS A 43 -6.52 9.77 -6.20
CA LYS A 43 -5.17 9.30 -5.86
C LYS A 43 -5.08 8.77 -4.44
N VAL A 44 -5.71 9.45 -3.48
CA VAL A 44 -5.80 9.00 -2.08
C VAL A 44 -6.44 7.61 -1.99
N LYS A 45 -7.56 7.40 -2.70
CA LYS A 45 -8.27 6.11 -2.73
C LYS A 45 -7.41 5.01 -3.35
N SER A 46 -6.68 5.33 -4.42
CA SER A 46 -5.76 4.40 -5.08
C SER A 46 -4.60 3.97 -4.17
N ILE A 47 -3.98 4.93 -3.48
CA ILE A 47 -2.88 4.66 -2.54
C ILE A 47 -3.38 3.79 -1.37
N LYS A 48 -4.50 4.15 -0.74
CA LYS A 48 -5.10 3.34 0.34
C LYS A 48 -5.42 1.91 -0.11
N ARG A 49 -5.99 1.74 -1.31
CA ARG A 49 -6.25 0.40 -1.89
C ARG A 49 -4.97 -0.37 -2.14
N THR A 50 -3.91 0.28 -2.59
CA THR A 50 -2.62 -0.39 -2.85
C THR A 50 -1.98 -0.86 -1.54
N ILE A 51 -1.98 -0.02 -0.49
CA ILE A 51 -1.51 -0.41 0.85
C ILE A 51 -2.31 -1.60 1.37
N ALA A 52 -3.64 -1.57 1.28
CA ALA A 52 -4.49 -2.67 1.72
C ALA A 52 -4.14 -3.99 1.00
N ARG A 53 -3.93 -3.97 -0.32
CA ARG A 53 -3.54 -5.16 -1.09
C ARG A 53 -2.19 -5.73 -0.65
N ILE A 54 -1.21 -4.87 -0.37
CA ILE A 54 0.11 -5.30 0.13
C ILE A 54 -0.04 -5.96 1.51
N LEU A 55 -0.80 -5.34 2.41
CA LEU A 55 -1.06 -5.90 3.74
C LEU A 55 -1.77 -7.25 3.66
N THR A 56 -2.78 -7.39 2.79
CA THR A 56 -3.46 -8.68 2.57
C THR A 56 -2.49 -9.75 2.07
N ILE A 57 -1.59 -9.43 1.15
CA ILE A 57 -0.57 -10.38 0.69
C ILE A 57 0.37 -10.78 1.83
N LYS A 58 0.83 -9.81 2.63
CA LYS A 58 1.67 -10.06 3.80
C LYS A 58 0.97 -10.98 4.81
N ILE A 59 -0.31 -10.73 5.09
CA ILE A 59 -1.12 -11.57 5.98
C ILE A 59 -1.26 -12.98 5.41
N ASN A 60 -1.61 -13.12 4.12
CA ASN A 60 -1.78 -14.43 3.48
C ASN A 60 -0.47 -15.23 3.41
N ASN A 61 0.67 -14.57 3.17
CA ASN A 61 1.97 -15.22 3.20
C ASN A 61 2.34 -15.68 4.62
N LYS A 62 1.95 -14.91 5.64
CA LYS A 62 2.23 -15.22 7.06
C LYS A 62 1.28 -16.29 7.62
N SER A 63 0.01 -16.29 7.22
CA SER A 63 -1.00 -17.30 7.62
C SER A 63 -0.84 -18.63 6.88
N GLY A 64 -0.14 -18.65 5.74
CA GLY A 64 0.35 -19.88 5.12
C GLY A 64 1.43 -20.62 5.92
N GLY A 65 1.93 -20.04 7.02
CA GLY A 65 2.80 -20.71 7.99
C GLY A 65 2.06 -21.46 9.11
N ILE A 66 0.72 -21.41 9.15
CA ILE A 66 -0.08 -22.13 10.15
C ILE A 66 -1.14 -22.96 9.40
N LYS A 67 -0.85 -24.27 9.28
CA LYS A 67 -1.55 -25.37 8.57
C LYS A 67 -1.01 -25.61 7.15
N LYS A 68 -0.57 -26.81 6.78
CA LYS A 68 -0.64 -28.16 7.37
C LYS A 68 0.22 -29.10 6.50
N GLU A 69 0.80 -30.13 7.12
CA GLU A 69 1.31 -31.42 6.55
C GLU A 69 2.17 -31.43 5.28
#